data_AF-A0A519RW95-F1
#
_entry.id   AF-A0A519RW95-F1
#
_cell.length_a   1.000
_cell.length_b   1.000
_cell.length_c   1.000
_cell.angle_alpha   90.00
_cell.angle_beta   90.00
_cell.angle_gamma   90.00
#
_symmetry.space_group_name_H-M   'P 1'
#
loop_
_entity.id
_entity.type
_entity.pdbx_description
1 polymer ?
#
loop_
_entity_poly.entity_id
_entity_poly.type
_entity_poly.pdbx_seq_one_letter_code
_entity_poly.pdbx_strand_id
1 'polypeptide(L)'
;MSFKIISTPAFERELKKLSKRHLSIKNDLSAIITELKKDPDTGKSLGSDCYKIRMAISSKNKGKSGGARIITYVKILDEVIYLISIYDKADTDTISDNEVLKRVKGLDL
;
A
#
# COMPACT_ATOMS: atom_id res chain seq x y z
N MET A 1 18.18 -4.36 10.72
CA MET A 1 16.93 -5.14 10.85
C MET A 1 16.25 -5.13 9.49
N SER A 2 15.63 -6.23 9.06
CA SER A 2 14.97 -6.33 7.75
C SER A 2 13.58 -6.90 7.97
N PHE A 3 12.56 -6.08 7.77
CA PHE A 3 11.18 -6.53 7.89
C PHE A 3 10.79 -7.48 6.75
N LYS A 4 9.98 -8.50 7.05
CA LYS A 4 9.36 -9.37 6.05
C LYS A 4 8.11 -8.70 5.51
N ILE A 5 7.89 -8.73 4.19
CA ILE A 5 6.68 -8.16 3.59
C ILE A 5 5.78 -9.29 3.07
N ILE A 6 4.50 -9.25 3.42
CA ILE A 6 3.47 -10.20 2.97
C ILE A 6 2.34 -9.42 2.28
N SER A 7 1.98 -9.83 1.06
CA SER A 7 0.80 -9.31 0.36
C SER A 7 -0.45 -10.08 0.74
N THR A 8 -1.55 -9.36 0.97
CA THR A 8 -2.86 -10.00 1.16
C THR A 8 -3.51 -10.32 -0.19
N PRO A 9 -4.45 -11.28 -0.25
CA PRO A 9 -5.18 -11.59 -1.48
C PRO A 9 -5.92 -10.38 -2.07
N ALA A 10 -6.42 -9.46 -1.23
CA ALA A 10 -7.06 -8.22 -1.66
C ALA A 10 -6.06 -7.31 -2.39
N PHE A 11 -4.90 -7.07 -1.76
CA PHE A 11 -3.82 -6.29 -2.36
C PHE A 11 -3.36 -6.87 -3.70
N GLU A 12 -3.19 -8.18 -3.82
CA GLU A 12 -2.76 -8.82 -5.06
C GLU A 12 -3.76 -8.65 -6.20
N ARG A 13 -5.06 -8.79 -5.90
CA ARG A 13 -6.14 -8.56 -6.88
C ARG A 13 -6.16 -7.12 -7.36
N GLU A 14 -5.97 -6.17 -6.44
CA GLU A 14 -5.91 -4.75 -6.75
C GLU A 14 -4.66 -4.40 -7.57
N LEU A 15 -3.48 -4.87 -7.14
CA LEU A 15 -2.21 -4.68 -7.87
C LEU A 15 -2.31 -5.21 -9.30
N LYS A 16 -2.91 -6.39 -9.50
CA LYS A 16 -3.12 -6.96 -10.84
C LYS A 16 -3.99 -6.07 -11.73
N LYS A 17 -5.00 -5.41 -11.17
CA LYS A 17 -5.83 -4.44 -11.91
C LYS A 17 -5.02 -3.18 -12.25
N LEU A 18 -4.29 -2.62 -11.29
CA LEU A 18 -3.44 -1.44 -11.55
C LEU A 18 -2.34 -1.73 -12.57
N SER A 19 -1.69 -2.90 -12.52
CA SER A 19 -0.61 -3.26 -13.43
C SER A 19 -1.03 -3.41 -14.89
N LYS A 20 -2.33 -3.66 -15.12
CA LYS A 20 -2.87 -3.68 -16.49
C LYS A 20 -3.01 -2.28 -17.08
N ARG A 21 -3.15 -1.25 -16.24
CA ARG A 21 -3.33 0.13 -16.69
C ARG A 21 -2.05 0.95 -16.66
N HIS A 22 -1.17 0.64 -15.71
CA HIS A 22 0.03 1.43 -15.43
C HIS A 22 1.27 0.56 -15.53
N LEU A 23 2.02 0.70 -16.62
CA LEU A 23 3.19 -0.12 -16.90
C LEU A 23 4.30 0.03 -15.84
N SER A 24 4.40 1.21 -15.22
CA SER A 24 5.43 1.49 -14.21
C SER A 24 5.10 0.94 -12.82
N ILE A 25 3.87 0.47 -12.55
CA ILE A 25 3.42 0.19 -11.18
C ILE A 25 4.31 -0.80 -10.44
N LYS A 26 4.88 -1.78 -11.15
CA LYS A 26 5.76 -2.80 -10.57
C LYS A 26 7.08 -2.17 -10.10
N ASN A 27 7.64 -1.27 -10.90
CA ASN A 27 8.88 -0.57 -10.56
C ASN A 27 8.63 0.44 -9.43
N ASP A 28 7.53 1.19 -9.51
CA ASP A 28 7.13 2.17 -8.49
C ASP A 28 6.92 1.46 -7.13
N LEU A 29 6.23 0.30 -7.13
CA LEU A 29 6.01 -0.49 -5.91
C LEU A 29 7.31 -1.09 -5.37
N SER A 30 8.23 -1.52 -6.22
CA SER A 30 9.52 -2.08 -5.80
C SER A 30 10.35 -1.09 -4.98
N ALA A 31 10.32 0.20 -5.36
CA ALA A 31 10.95 1.27 -4.60
C ALA A 31 10.33 1.41 -3.19
N ILE A 32 9.00 1.40 -3.10
CA ILE A 32 8.28 1.47 -1.82
C ILE A 32 8.57 0.24 -0.94
N ILE A 33 8.62 -0.96 -1.50
CA ILE A 33 8.98 -2.19 -0.77
C ILE A 33 10.40 -2.07 -0.18
N THR A 34 11.33 -1.48 -0.92
CA THR A 34 12.71 -1.27 -0.46
C THR A 34 12.79 -0.27 0.70
N GLU A 35 11.97 0.78 0.65
CA GLU A 35 11.82 1.77 1.72
C GLU A 35 11.21 1.14 2.98
N LEU A 36 10.09 0.44 2.83
CA LEU A 36 9.38 -0.25 3.92
C LEU A 36 10.23 -1.26 4.68
N LYS A 37 11.14 -1.96 4.00
CA LYS A 37 12.06 -2.90 4.66
C LYS A 37 13.04 -2.22 5.62
N LYS A 38 13.30 -0.93 5.43
CA LYS A 38 14.19 -0.11 6.26
C LYS A 38 13.43 0.68 7.30
N ASP A 39 12.28 1.22 6.90
CA ASP A 39 11.43 2.07 7.73
C ASP A 39 9.95 1.63 7.59
N PRO A 40 9.46 0.76 8.50
CA PRO A 40 8.11 0.21 8.43
C PRO A 40 7.03 1.25 8.70
N ASP A 41 7.35 2.35 9.38
CA ASP A 41 6.41 3.41 9.77
C ASP A 41 6.26 4.48 8.69
N THR A 42 6.84 4.23 7.50
CA THR A 42 6.77 5.13 6.34
C THR A 42 5.32 5.49 6.01
N GLY A 43 5.03 6.78 5.94
CA GLY A 43 3.75 7.33 5.49
C GLY A 43 2.96 8.05 6.59
N LYS A 44 1.65 8.19 6.39
CA LYS A 44 0.76 8.84 7.36
C LYS A 44 0.07 7.79 8.22
N SER A 45 0.28 7.82 9.54
CA SER A 45 -0.44 6.95 10.47
C SER A 45 -1.96 7.14 10.36
N LEU A 46 -2.71 6.03 10.34
CA LEU A 46 -4.18 6.00 10.43
C LEU A 46 -4.65 5.44 11.80
N GLY A 47 -3.72 5.22 12.74
CA GLY A 47 -3.98 4.54 14.02
C GLY A 47 -3.91 3.02 13.93
N SER A 48 -3.84 2.33 15.06
CA SER A 48 -3.76 0.85 15.16
C SER A 48 -2.66 0.22 14.28
N ASP A 49 -1.48 0.84 14.22
CA ASP A 49 -0.36 0.43 13.37
C ASP A 49 -0.70 0.39 11.86
N CYS A 50 -1.67 1.21 11.43
CA CYS A 50 -1.95 1.48 10.02
C CYS A 50 -1.10 2.64 9.50
N TYR A 51 -0.55 2.54 8.28
CA TYR A 51 0.17 3.65 7.63
C TYR A 51 -0.18 3.80 6.15
N LYS A 52 -0.61 5.00 5.74
CA LYS A 52 -0.97 5.33 4.35
C LYS A 52 0.21 5.91 3.60
N ILE A 53 0.61 5.27 2.51
CA ILE A 53 1.75 5.69 1.66
C ILE A 53 1.26 6.31 0.35
N ARG A 54 1.80 7.49 0.03
CA ARG A 54 1.48 8.19 -1.23
C ARG A 54 2.53 7.87 -2.28
N MET A 55 2.18 7.00 -3.24
CA MET A 55 3.09 6.59 -4.32
C MET A 55 2.77 7.33 -5.63
N ALA A 56 3.78 7.93 -6.26
CA ALA A 56 3.63 8.41 -7.63
C ALA A 56 3.52 7.21 -8.59
N ILE A 57 2.64 7.29 -9.59
CA ILE A 57 2.68 6.35 -10.73
C ILE A 57 3.47 7.05 -11.82
N SER A 58 4.71 6.62 -12.04
CA SER A 58 5.61 7.31 -12.97
C SER A 58 5.03 7.37 -14.38
N SER A 59 4.37 6.32 -14.85
CA SER A 59 3.73 6.26 -16.18
C SER A 59 2.57 7.25 -16.38
N LYS A 60 2.06 7.89 -15.32
CA LYS A 60 1.02 8.91 -15.44
C LYS A 60 1.55 10.30 -15.77
N ASN A 61 2.86 10.56 -15.61
CA ASN A 61 3.44 11.91 -15.69
C ASN A 61 2.66 12.94 -14.84
N LYS A 62 2.13 12.50 -13.69
CA LYS A 62 1.46 13.34 -12.70
C LYS A 62 2.17 13.19 -11.36
N GLY A 63 2.26 14.27 -10.60
CA GLY A 63 2.83 14.25 -9.25
C GLY A 63 2.01 13.38 -8.27
N LYS A 64 2.47 13.28 -7.02
CA LYS A 64 1.83 12.49 -5.94
C LYS A 64 0.36 12.86 -5.65
N SER A 65 -0.14 13.98 -6.18
CA SER A 65 -1.54 14.39 -6.09
C SER A 65 -2.45 13.73 -7.13
N GLY A 66 -1.90 13.27 -8.26
CA GLY A 66 -2.63 12.59 -9.36
C GLY A 66 -2.17 11.16 -9.66
N GLY A 67 -1.25 10.62 -8.86
CA GLY A 67 -0.78 9.23 -8.91
C GLY A 67 -1.67 8.23 -8.13
N ALA A 68 -1.08 7.12 -7.70
CA ALA A 68 -1.75 6.10 -6.89
C ALA A 68 -1.68 6.44 -5.40
N ARG A 69 -2.56 5.83 -4.62
CA ARG A 69 -2.39 5.74 -3.18
C ARG A 69 -2.20 4.27 -2.83
N ILE A 70 -1.08 3.98 -2.19
CA ILE A 70 -0.90 2.67 -1.56
C ILE A 70 -1.42 2.81 -0.13
N ILE A 71 -2.44 2.05 0.23
CA ILE A 71 -2.74 1.87 1.66
C ILE A 71 -2.03 0.60 2.09
N THR A 72 -0.83 0.80 2.57
CA THR A 72 -0.19 -0.17 3.42
C THR A 72 -0.91 -0.22 4.77
N TYR A 73 -0.90 -1.36 5.42
CA TYR A 73 -1.25 -1.46 6.83
C TYR A 73 -0.11 -2.24 7.45
N VAL A 74 0.82 -1.50 8.03
CA VAL A 74 2.01 -2.12 8.57
C VAL A 74 1.67 -2.61 9.97
N LYS A 75 0.89 -3.71 10.08
CA LYS A 75 0.82 -4.45 11.34
C LYS A 75 2.21 -5.01 11.60
N ILE A 76 3.03 -4.32 12.38
CA ILE A 76 4.33 -4.82 12.82
C ILE A 76 4.04 -5.88 13.89
N LEU A 77 3.70 -7.08 13.45
CA LEU A 77 3.75 -8.28 14.27
C LEU A 77 5.02 -9.03 13.91
N ASP A 78 5.88 -9.30 14.88
CA ASP A 78 7.09 -10.11 14.70
C ASP A 78 7.94 -9.69 13.49
N GLU A 79 8.11 -8.37 13.28
CA GLU A 79 8.87 -7.78 12.16
C GLU A 79 8.28 -8.07 10.75
N VAL A 80 6.98 -8.38 10.67
CA VAL A 80 6.25 -8.57 9.41
C VAL A 80 5.48 -7.30 9.05
N ILE A 81 5.40 -6.97 7.76
CA ILE A 81 4.64 -5.86 7.19
C ILE A 81 3.60 -6.45 6.23
N TYR A 82 2.32 -6.09 6.43
CA TYR A 82 1.23 -6.56 5.58
C TYR A 82 0.80 -5.50 4.56
N LEU A 83 0.76 -5.87 3.28
CA LEU A 83 0.20 -5.01 2.23
C LEU A 83 -1.29 -5.33 2.08
N ILE A 84 -2.14 -4.37 2.46
CA ILE A 84 -3.60 -4.57 2.54
C ILE A 84 -4.33 -4.08 1.31
N SER A 85 -3.97 -2.90 0.81
CA SER A 85 -4.65 -2.34 -0.35
C SER A 85 -3.78 -1.40 -1.18
N ILE A 86 -4.04 -1.36 -2.48
CA ILE A 86 -3.45 -0.42 -3.41
C ILE A 86 -4.53 0.06 -4.38
N TYR A 87 -4.64 1.36 -4.57
CA TYR A 87 -5.60 1.92 -5.52
C TYR A 87 -5.05 3.15 -6.22
N ASP A 88 -5.60 3.44 -7.37
CA ASP A 88 -5.34 4.69 -8.07
C ASP A 88 -6.35 5.73 -7.56
N LYS A 89 -5.87 6.92 -7.17
CA LYS A 89 -6.76 8.00 -6.73
C LYS A 89 -7.82 8.34 -7.77
N ALA A 90 -7.48 8.19 -9.06
CA ALA A 90 -8.38 8.50 -10.15
C ALA A 90 -9.63 7.60 -10.18
N ASP A 91 -9.57 6.37 -9.64
CA ASP A 91 -10.74 5.48 -9.60
C ASP A 91 -11.40 5.42 -8.23
N THR A 92 -10.64 5.65 -7.17
CA THR A 92 -11.13 5.57 -5.80
C THR A 92 -10.60 6.75 -5.03
N ASP A 93 -11.48 7.70 -4.72
CA ASP A 93 -11.07 8.97 -4.15
C ASP A 93 -10.51 8.79 -2.73
N THR A 94 -11.12 7.91 -1.92
CA THR A 94 -10.64 7.52 -0.60
C THR A 94 -11.18 6.14 -0.20
N ILE A 95 -10.31 5.26 0.29
CA ILE A 95 -10.71 4.15 1.17
C ILE A 95 -10.69 4.71 2.59
N SER A 96 -11.85 4.63 3.27
CA SER A 96 -11.97 5.15 4.63
C SER A 96 -11.10 4.36 5.60
N ASP A 97 -10.57 5.03 6.63
CA ASP A 97 -9.72 4.37 7.63
C ASP A 97 -10.48 3.23 8.34
N ASN A 98 -11.81 3.37 8.50
CA ASN A 98 -12.69 2.31 8.99
C ASN A 98 -12.73 1.06 8.08
N GLU A 99 -12.72 1.24 6.76
CA GLU A 99 -12.69 0.10 5.84
C GLU A 99 -11.33 -0.59 5.86
N VAL A 100 -10.24 0.16 6.00
CA VAL A 100 -8.90 -0.40 6.21
C VAL A 100 -8.89 -1.26 7.46
N LEU A 101 -9.37 -0.73 8.59
CA LEU A 101 -9.46 -1.47 9.85
C LEU A 101 -10.35 -2.72 9.75
N LYS A 102 -11.43 -2.69 8.98
CA LYS A 102 -12.26 -3.89 8.72
C LYS A 102 -11.49 -4.97 7.96
N ARG A 103 -10.75 -4.59 6.91
CA ARG A 103 -9.93 -5.53 6.14
C ARG A 103 -8.87 -6.18 7.02
N VAL A 104 -8.30 -5.41 7.94
CA VAL A 104 -7.34 -5.91 8.93
C VAL A 104 -7.96 -6.93 9.86
N LYS A 105 -9.12 -6.62 10.46
CA LYS A 105 -9.81 -7.55 11.37
C LYS A 105 -10.25 -8.85 10.70
N GLY A 106 -10.44 -8.84 9.38
CA GLY A 106 -10.78 -10.03 8.60
C GLY A 106 -9.56 -10.86 8.17
N LEU A 107 -8.35 -10.41 8.49
CA LEU A 107 -7.16 -11.26 8.42
C LEU A 107 -7.07 -11.92 9.79
N ASP A 108 -7.00 -13.25 9.83
CA ASP A 108 -6.80 -14.02 11.06
C ASP A 108 -5.36 -13.80 11.60
N LEU A 109 -5.02 -12.55 11.95
CA LEU A 109 -3.73 -12.03 12.41
C LEU A 109 -3.79 -11.52 13.85
#